data_AF-A0A1F5S2N0-F1
#
_entry.id   AF-A0A1F5S2N0-F1
#
_cell.length_a   1.000
_cell.length_b   1.000
_cell.length_c   1.000
_cell.angle_alpha   90.00
_cell.angle_beta   90.00
_cell.angle_gamma   90.00
#
_symmetry.space_group_name_H-M   'P 1'
#
loop_
_entity.id
_entity.type
_entity.pdbx_description
1 polymer ?
#
loop_
_entity_poly.entity_id
_entity_poly.type
_entity_poly.pdbx_seq_one_letter_code
_entity_poly.pdbx_strand_id
1 'polypeptide(L)'
;MDNIIEIIHESNPIVNISGVKDMVSEENAEKILSGHDIVLCLVDNMVARVIVHRAAYKMNLPCITMSGAPKHRAIVSTFMPNRVDYETGFGIPTAGKPLDEAAKKVIVSLKKERAEYSAKLGADPGWAKLYISGEREFWAVTPMRTFPTAAFAAQEAINYLVYGEEGIIAKAPDARIYDLEGKVFEDLGIAQSQNVKITEAIVKDVLKPKNKIYRRF
;
A
#
# COMPACT_ATOMS: atom_id res chain seq x y z
N MET A 1 -6.62 3.33 21.72
CA MET A 1 -5.40 2.53 21.52
C MET A 1 -5.36 1.45 22.60
N ASP A 2 -5.70 1.82 23.82
CA ASP A 2 -5.87 0.91 24.97
C ASP A 2 -6.78 -0.29 24.62
N ASN A 3 -7.96 -0.05 24.03
CA ASN A 3 -8.88 -1.14 23.66
C ASN A 3 -8.33 -2.15 22.64
N ILE A 4 -7.46 -1.76 21.69
CA ILE A 4 -6.96 -2.73 20.69
C ILE A 4 -5.85 -3.60 21.27
N ILE A 5 -5.01 -3.03 22.15
CA ILE A 5 -3.97 -3.80 22.85
C ILE A 5 -4.63 -4.83 23.76
N GLU A 6 -5.65 -4.41 24.52
CA GLU A 6 -6.45 -5.30 25.38
C GLU A 6 -7.06 -6.45 24.56
N ILE A 7 -7.76 -6.15 23.46
CA ILE A 7 -8.39 -7.18 22.60
C ILE A 7 -7.36 -8.19 22.07
N ILE A 8 -6.19 -7.73 21.61
CA ILE A 8 -5.17 -8.64 21.08
C ILE A 8 -4.57 -9.47 22.22
N HIS A 9 -4.31 -8.87 23.40
CA HIS A 9 -3.77 -9.58 24.55
C HIS A 9 -4.74 -10.65 25.08
N GLU A 10 -6.04 -10.33 25.17
CA GLU A 10 -7.09 -11.29 25.52
C GLU A 10 -7.17 -12.44 24.50
N SER A 11 -6.96 -12.14 23.22
CA SER A 11 -6.98 -13.13 22.14
C SER A 11 -5.74 -14.04 22.15
N ASN A 12 -4.56 -13.51 22.49
CA ASN A 12 -3.32 -14.27 22.57
C ASN A 12 -2.36 -13.70 23.62
N PRO A 13 -2.42 -14.19 24.88
CA PRO A 13 -1.62 -13.66 25.99
C PRO A 13 -0.11 -13.84 25.86
N ILE A 14 0.35 -14.69 24.93
CA ILE A 14 1.77 -14.96 24.70
C ILE A 14 2.42 -13.84 23.86
N VAL A 15 1.62 -13.10 23.10
CA VAL A 15 2.12 -12.01 22.26
C VAL A 15 2.44 -10.81 23.13
N ASN A 16 3.69 -10.35 23.07
CA ASN A 16 4.08 -9.07 23.64
C ASN A 16 3.63 -7.94 22.71
N ILE A 17 2.88 -6.97 23.23
CA ILE A 17 2.28 -5.90 22.44
C ILE A 17 2.66 -4.58 23.09
N SER A 18 3.21 -3.67 22.28
CA SER A 18 3.44 -2.30 22.67
C SER A 18 2.72 -1.38 21.69
N GLY A 19 2.31 -0.20 22.18
CA GLY A 19 1.65 0.82 21.38
C GLY A 19 2.37 2.15 21.49
N VAL A 20 2.42 2.88 20.39
CA VAL A 20 2.89 4.26 20.34
C VAL A 20 1.74 5.14 19.91
N LYS A 21 1.26 6.02 20.80
CA LYS A 21 0.22 6.98 20.50
C LYS A 21 0.83 8.29 20.01
N ASP A 22 1.29 8.28 18.76
CA ASP A 22 1.90 9.44 18.11
C ASP A 22 1.61 9.44 16.60
N MET A 23 1.71 10.60 15.96
CA MET A 23 1.67 10.70 14.50
C MET A 23 3.07 10.45 13.95
N VAL A 24 3.19 9.58 12.94
CA VAL A 24 4.49 9.32 12.32
C VAL A 24 4.98 10.57 11.57
N SER A 25 6.25 10.91 11.76
CA SER A 25 6.92 12.06 11.19
C SER A 25 8.34 11.69 10.77
N GLU A 26 9.01 12.56 10.00
CA GLU A 26 10.43 12.35 9.64
C GLU A 26 11.35 12.29 10.87
N GLU A 27 10.94 12.89 11.99
CA GLU A 27 11.72 12.97 13.23
C GLU A 27 11.60 11.70 14.10
N ASN A 28 10.44 11.03 14.07
CA ASN A 28 10.18 9.88 14.95
C ASN A 28 10.15 8.52 14.24
N ALA A 29 10.06 8.48 12.91
CA ALA A 29 9.85 7.22 12.17
C ALA A 29 10.96 6.20 12.43
N GLU A 30 12.24 6.59 12.34
CA GLU A 30 13.36 5.67 12.54
C GLU A 30 13.40 5.11 13.98
N LYS A 31 13.03 5.94 14.96
CA LYS A 31 12.89 5.50 16.36
C LYS A 31 11.76 4.50 16.53
N ILE A 32 10.60 4.74 15.90
CA ILE A 32 9.43 3.85 15.96
C ILE A 32 9.74 2.49 15.33
N LEU A 33 10.46 2.48 14.21
CA LEU A 33 10.77 1.24 13.47
C LEU A 33 11.97 0.47 14.04
N SER A 34 12.74 1.07 14.94
CA SER A 34 13.94 0.43 15.51
C SER A 34 13.63 -0.87 16.24
N GLY A 35 14.48 -1.89 16.03
CA GLY A 35 14.34 -3.21 16.66
C GLY A 35 13.27 -4.12 16.04
N HIS A 36 12.63 -3.73 14.94
CA HIS A 36 11.66 -4.57 14.22
C HIS A 36 12.34 -5.33 13.07
N ASP A 37 11.83 -6.51 12.73
CA ASP A 37 12.32 -7.30 11.59
C ASP A 37 11.63 -6.93 10.27
N ILE A 38 10.39 -6.45 10.35
CA ILE A 38 9.55 -6.11 9.19
C ILE A 38 8.51 -5.04 9.56
N VAL A 39 8.13 -4.23 8.57
CA VAL A 39 7.13 -3.16 8.73
C VAL A 39 5.88 -3.46 7.92
N LEU A 40 4.70 -3.34 8.54
CA LEU A 40 3.41 -3.34 7.86
C LEU A 40 2.87 -1.91 7.83
N CYS A 41 3.03 -1.23 6.69
CA CYS A 41 2.56 0.15 6.48
C CYS A 41 1.09 0.15 6.04
N LEU A 42 0.18 0.18 7.02
CA LEU A 42 -1.28 0.11 6.81
C LEU A 42 -2.01 1.45 7.01
N VAL A 43 -1.28 2.57 6.99
CA VAL A 43 -1.83 3.92 7.17
C VAL A 43 -2.53 4.41 5.90
N ASP A 44 -3.52 5.29 6.01
CA ASP A 44 -4.24 5.87 4.87
C ASP A 44 -3.69 7.23 4.41
N ASN A 45 -2.91 7.91 5.26
CA ASN A 45 -2.22 9.14 4.94
C ASN A 45 -1.02 8.88 4.00
N MET A 46 -1.06 9.39 2.76
CA MET A 46 0.00 9.17 1.77
C MET A 46 1.35 9.79 2.16
N VAL A 47 1.37 10.91 2.88
CA VAL A 47 2.63 11.51 3.37
C VAL A 47 3.25 10.60 4.43
N ALA A 48 2.44 10.12 5.38
CA ALA A 48 2.88 9.14 6.38
C ALA A 48 3.42 7.86 5.73
N ARG A 49 2.79 7.35 4.65
CA ARG A 49 3.31 6.21 3.89
C ARG A 49 4.72 6.48 3.37
N VAL A 50 4.94 7.64 2.73
CA VAL A 50 6.25 8.03 2.21
C VAL A 50 7.28 8.08 3.35
N ILE A 51 6.95 8.69 4.48
CA ILE A 51 7.82 8.77 5.67
C ILE A 51 8.20 7.37 6.16
N VAL A 52 7.23 6.48 6.36
CA VAL A 52 7.46 5.10 6.83
C VAL A 52 8.32 4.32 5.85
N HIS A 53 8.03 4.41 4.54
CA HIS A 53 8.81 3.70 3.53
C HIS A 53 10.25 4.22 3.41
N ARG A 54 10.46 5.54 3.50
CA ARG A 54 11.82 6.12 3.53
C ARG A 54 12.59 5.67 4.76
N ALA A 55 11.97 5.69 5.94
CA ALA A 55 12.60 5.24 7.17
C ALA A 55 12.95 3.74 7.10
N ALA A 56 12.01 2.89 6.67
CA ALA A 56 12.25 1.46 6.50
C ALA A 56 13.40 1.19 5.50
N TYR A 57 13.44 1.91 4.38
CA TYR A 57 14.51 1.80 3.39
C TYR A 57 15.89 2.14 3.99
N LYS A 58 16.00 3.26 4.72
CA LYS A 58 17.26 3.65 5.41
C LYS A 58 17.71 2.63 6.44
N MET A 59 16.76 2.00 7.13
CA MET A 59 17.02 1.02 8.18
C MET A 59 17.20 -0.41 7.64
N ASN A 60 17.21 -0.58 6.31
CA ASN A 60 17.30 -1.89 5.65
C ASN A 60 16.18 -2.86 6.07
N LEU A 61 14.96 -2.34 6.28
CA LEU A 61 13.78 -3.12 6.66
C LEU A 61 12.86 -3.34 5.46
N PRO A 62 12.36 -4.56 5.23
CA PRO A 62 11.24 -4.77 4.33
C PRO A 62 10.00 -4.02 4.82
N CYS A 63 9.28 -3.40 3.88
CA CYS A 63 8.08 -2.65 4.19
C CYS A 63 6.92 -3.09 3.30
N ILE A 64 5.96 -3.78 3.90
CA ILE A 64 4.73 -4.24 3.25
C ILE A 64 3.75 -3.09 3.22
N THR A 65 3.22 -2.78 2.05
CA THR A 65 2.22 -1.74 1.85
C THR A 65 0.91 -2.33 1.35
N MET A 66 -0.18 -1.63 1.64
CA MET A 66 -1.47 -1.92 1.03
C MET A 66 -2.06 -0.71 0.32
N SER A 67 -2.76 -0.94 -0.77
CA SER A 67 -3.57 0.05 -1.47
C SER A 67 -4.89 -0.55 -1.93
N GLY A 68 -5.74 0.25 -2.56
CA GLY A 68 -6.96 -0.24 -3.17
C GLY A 68 -7.85 0.87 -3.73
N ALA A 69 -9.00 0.41 -4.23
CA ALA A 69 -10.01 1.10 -5.05
C ALA A 69 -9.84 0.80 -6.54
N PRO A 70 -10.91 0.84 -7.34
CA PRO A 70 -12.29 0.39 -7.14
C PRO A 70 -12.66 -0.80 -8.05
N LYS A 71 -13.88 -1.36 -7.96
CA LYS A 71 -14.88 -1.09 -6.91
C LYS A 71 -14.56 -1.80 -5.60
N HIS A 72 -13.90 -2.95 -5.69
CA HIS A 72 -13.46 -3.74 -4.54
C HIS A 72 -12.02 -4.22 -4.69
N ARG A 73 -11.18 -3.43 -5.37
CA ARG A 73 -9.77 -3.76 -5.60
C ARG A 73 -8.92 -3.66 -4.34
N ALA A 74 -8.12 -4.68 -4.08
CA ALA A 74 -7.08 -4.76 -3.06
C ALA A 74 -5.72 -4.90 -3.72
N ILE A 75 -4.70 -4.22 -3.17
CA ILE A 75 -3.31 -4.31 -3.64
C ILE A 75 -2.40 -4.50 -2.42
N VAL A 76 -1.49 -5.47 -2.48
CA VAL A 76 -0.42 -5.67 -1.50
C VAL A 76 0.92 -5.81 -2.23
N SER A 77 1.95 -5.14 -1.74
CA SER A 77 3.31 -5.24 -2.25
C SER A 77 4.32 -5.04 -1.14
N THR A 78 5.46 -5.71 -1.26
CA THR A 78 6.55 -5.69 -0.28
C THR A 78 7.75 -4.97 -0.89
N PHE A 79 8.13 -3.84 -0.30
CA PHE A 79 9.29 -3.06 -0.70
C PHE A 79 10.52 -3.54 0.05
N MET A 80 11.45 -4.15 -0.69
CA MET A 80 12.74 -4.58 -0.16
C MET A 80 13.76 -3.42 -0.26
N PRO A 81 14.67 -3.28 0.72
CA PRO A 81 15.64 -2.17 0.76
C PRO A 81 16.69 -2.20 -0.37
N ASN A 82 16.90 -3.36 -1.00
CA ASN A 82 17.81 -3.56 -2.14
C ASN A 82 17.10 -3.47 -3.51
N ARG A 83 15.84 -3.05 -3.55
CA ARG A 83 15.01 -2.98 -4.75
C ARG A 83 14.48 -1.56 -4.99
N VAL A 84 13.48 -1.44 -5.86
CA VAL A 84 12.78 -0.17 -6.15
C VAL A 84 12.22 0.42 -4.85
N ASP A 85 12.38 1.73 -4.66
CA ASP A 85 11.78 2.42 -3.53
C ASP A 85 10.27 2.64 -3.74
N TYR A 86 9.56 2.95 -2.66
CA TYR A 86 8.12 3.14 -2.66
C TYR A 86 7.64 4.21 -3.65
N GLU A 87 8.31 5.36 -3.65
CA GLU A 87 7.89 6.48 -4.48
C GLU A 87 8.10 6.16 -5.95
N THR A 88 9.26 5.61 -6.32
CA THR A 88 9.52 5.14 -7.68
C THR A 88 8.55 4.03 -8.10
N GLY A 89 8.30 3.04 -7.24
CA GLY A 89 7.39 1.92 -7.52
C GLY A 89 5.96 2.38 -7.80
N PHE A 90 5.50 3.41 -7.09
CA PHE A 90 4.16 4.00 -7.23
C PHE A 90 4.10 5.23 -8.15
N GLY A 91 5.21 5.61 -8.79
CA GLY A 91 5.28 6.79 -9.65
C GLY A 91 5.02 8.12 -8.92
N ILE A 92 5.39 8.22 -7.64
CA ILE A 92 5.27 9.44 -6.85
C ILE A 92 6.49 10.33 -7.17
N PRO A 93 6.30 11.55 -7.69
CA PRO A 93 7.39 12.38 -8.23
C PRO A 93 8.24 13.11 -7.16
N THR A 94 8.34 12.53 -5.97
CA THR A 94 9.08 13.05 -4.82
C THR A 94 10.27 12.17 -4.42
N ALA A 95 10.47 11.02 -5.09
CA ALA A 95 11.61 10.13 -4.87
C ALA A 95 12.95 10.88 -4.92
N GLY A 96 13.80 10.66 -3.91
CA GLY A 96 15.12 11.30 -3.78
C GLY A 96 15.10 12.80 -3.46
N LYS A 97 13.92 13.41 -3.29
CA LYS A 97 13.77 14.84 -2.94
C LYS A 97 13.44 15.02 -1.46
N PRO A 98 13.83 16.15 -0.83
CA PRO A 98 13.36 16.50 0.51
C PRO A 98 11.83 16.49 0.58
N LEU A 99 11.27 16.03 1.71
CA LEU A 99 9.82 16.01 1.93
C LEU A 99 9.33 17.35 2.51
N ASP A 100 9.68 18.44 1.83
CA ASP A 100 9.25 19.78 2.18
C ASP A 100 7.75 20.01 1.92
N GLU A 101 7.24 21.20 2.25
CA GLU A 101 5.83 21.54 2.04
C GLU A 101 5.40 21.48 0.56
N ALA A 102 6.32 21.70 -0.38
CA ALA A 102 6.01 21.57 -1.81
C ALA A 102 5.83 20.09 -2.19
N ALA A 103 6.72 19.20 -1.74
CA ALA A 103 6.62 17.76 -1.94
C ALA A 103 5.34 17.19 -1.30
N LYS A 104 5.01 17.61 -0.06
CA LYS A 104 3.77 17.20 0.63
C LYS A 104 2.53 17.62 -0.17
N LYS A 105 2.50 18.84 -0.72
CA LYS A 105 1.40 19.31 -1.57
C LYS A 105 1.25 18.46 -2.84
N VAL A 106 2.35 18.07 -3.47
CA VAL A 106 2.33 17.17 -4.64
C VAL A 106 1.73 15.81 -4.28
N ILE A 107 2.14 15.22 -3.16
CA ILE A 107 1.59 13.94 -2.67
C ILE A 107 0.09 14.05 -2.39
N VAL A 108 -0.34 15.15 -1.76
CA VAL A 108 -1.76 15.42 -1.48
C VAL A 108 -2.57 15.64 -2.76
N SER A 109 -2.01 16.29 -3.79
CA SER A 109 -2.66 16.43 -5.11
C SER A 109 -2.87 15.06 -5.76
N LEU A 110 -1.81 14.24 -5.79
CA LEU A 110 -1.85 12.90 -6.36
C LEU A 110 -2.90 12.02 -5.68
N LYS A 111 -3.07 12.18 -4.36
CA LYS A 111 -4.13 11.51 -3.58
C LYS A 111 -5.53 11.85 -4.11
N LYS A 112 -5.79 13.11 -4.44
CA LYS A 112 -7.08 13.58 -4.99
C LYS A 112 -7.29 13.09 -6.43
N GLU A 113 -6.27 13.22 -7.27
CA GLU A 113 -6.31 12.73 -8.66
C GLU A 113 -6.62 11.23 -8.73
N ARG A 114 -6.02 10.43 -7.83
CA ARG A 114 -6.31 8.99 -7.72
C ARG A 114 -7.75 8.71 -7.27
N ALA A 115 -8.33 9.54 -6.41
CA ALA A 115 -9.72 9.41 -5.98
C ALA A 115 -10.71 9.78 -7.11
N GLU A 116 -10.42 10.84 -7.87
CA GLU A 116 -11.19 11.21 -9.06
C GLU A 116 -11.18 10.11 -10.11
N TYR A 117 -10.00 9.54 -10.38
CA TYR A 117 -9.87 8.44 -11.32
C TYR A 117 -10.60 7.19 -10.81
N SER A 118 -10.48 6.90 -9.51
CA SER A 118 -11.23 5.81 -8.87
C SER A 118 -12.75 5.96 -9.06
N ALA A 119 -13.31 7.17 -8.95
CA ALA A 119 -14.73 7.41 -9.22
C ALA A 119 -15.13 7.03 -10.66
N LYS A 120 -14.27 7.31 -11.64
CA LYS A 120 -14.49 6.93 -13.06
C LYS A 120 -14.49 5.42 -13.28
N LEU A 121 -13.81 4.67 -12.41
CA LEU A 121 -13.69 3.21 -12.44
C LEU A 121 -14.71 2.48 -11.54
N GLY A 122 -15.74 3.17 -11.06
CA GLY A 122 -16.82 2.55 -10.28
C GLY A 122 -16.64 2.61 -8.76
N ALA A 123 -15.72 3.44 -8.24
CA ALA A 123 -15.78 3.81 -6.82
C ALA A 123 -17.05 4.60 -6.54
N ASP A 124 -17.52 4.56 -5.29
CA ASP A 124 -18.66 5.36 -4.84
C ASP A 124 -18.44 6.85 -5.12
N PRO A 125 -19.28 7.50 -5.97
CA PRO A 125 -19.11 8.90 -6.31
C PRO A 125 -19.31 9.85 -5.10
N GLY A 126 -20.15 9.44 -4.14
CA GLY A 126 -20.39 10.20 -2.91
C GLY A 126 -19.13 10.29 -2.05
N TRP A 127 -18.47 9.16 -1.83
CA TRP A 127 -17.17 9.09 -1.19
C TRP A 127 -16.15 9.96 -1.92
N ALA A 128 -16.00 9.78 -3.24
CA ALA A 128 -14.99 10.51 -3.99
C ALA A 128 -15.18 12.03 -3.85
N LYS A 129 -16.43 12.51 -3.96
CA LYS A 129 -16.78 13.93 -3.77
C LYS A 129 -16.33 14.44 -2.40
N LEU A 130 -16.74 13.78 -1.32
CA LEU A 130 -16.39 14.18 0.06
C LEU A 130 -14.88 14.10 0.32
N TYR A 131 -14.22 13.12 -0.28
CA TYR A 131 -12.79 12.91 -0.15
C TYR A 131 -11.98 14.00 -0.83
N ILE A 132 -12.38 14.40 -2.04
CA ILE A 132 -11.73 15.44 -2.84
C ILE A 132 -11.95 16.81 -2.21
N SER A 133 -13.16 17.08 -1.68
CA SER A 133 -13.48 18.34 -1.00
C SER A 133 -12.78 18.48 0.35
N GLY A 134 -12.28 17.38 0.93
CA GLY A 134 -11.66 17.36 2.25
C GLY A 134 -12.66 17.23 3.39
N GLU A 135 -13.96 17.10 3.09
CA GLU A 135 -15.00 16.79 4.08
C GLU A 135 -14.85 15.37 4.65
N ARG A 136 -14.06 14.51 3.99
CA ARG A 136 -13.69 13.18 4.47
C ARG A 136 -12.20 12.94 4.26
N GLU A 137 -11.48 12.65 5.35
CA GLU A 137 -10.01 12.47 5.28
C GLU A 137 -9.57 11.06 4.91
N PHE A 138 -10.44 10.06 5.13
CA PHE A 138 -10.13 8.65 5.04
C PHE A 138 -10.52 8.01 3.71
N TRP A 139 -9.64 7.14 3.22
CA TRP A 139 -9.82 6.41 1.95
C TRP A 139 -11.04 5.48 2.02
N ALA A 140 -11.64 5.10 0.88
CA ALA A 140 -12.77 4.16 0.88
C ALA A 140 -12.34 2.79 1.44
N VAL A 141 -12.90 2.42 2.59
CA VAL A 141 -12.69 1.14 3.25
C VAL A 141 -13.98 0.34 3.17
N THR A 142 -13.93 -0.84 2.56
CA THR A 142 -15.05 -1.80 2.51
C THR A 142 -14.58 -3.14 3.05
N PRO A 143 -15.39 -3.88 3.83
CA PRO A 143 -14.99 -5.20 4.35
C PRO A 143 -14.45 -6.14 3.26
N MET A 144 -15.09 -6.12 2.09
CA MET A 144 -14.70 -6.88 0.90
C MET A 144 -13.25 -6.66 0.45
N ARG A 145 -12.67 -5.49 0.72
CA ARG A 145 -11.27 -5.17 0.43
C ARG A 145 -10.40 -5.33 1.66
N THR A 146 -10.84 -4.83 2.81
CA THR A 146 -10.02 -4.78 4.03
C THR A 146 -9.55 -6.16 4.44
N PHE A 147 -10.46 -7.14 4.40
CA PHE A 147 -10.15 -8.51 4.74
C PHE A 147 -9.04 -9.12 3.86
N PRO A 148 -9.14 -9.16 2.51
CA PRO A 148 -8.06 -9.70 1.69
C PRO A 148 -6.78 -8.88 1.80
N THR A 149 -6.83 -7.54 1.89
CA THR A 149 -5.60 -6.75 2.10
C THR A 149 -4.89 -7.10 3.40
N ALA A 150 -5.63 -7.29 4.50
CA ALA A 150 -5.06 -7.64 5.79
C ALA A 150 -4.48 -9.06 5.78
N ALA A 151 -5.23 -10.03 5.23
CA ALA A 151 -4.78 -11.41 5.12
C ALA A 151 -3.52 -11.55 4.25
N PHE A 152 -3.48 -10.87 3.10
CA PHE A 152 -2.31 -10.93 2.23
C PHE A 152 -1.10 -10.19 2.80
N ALA A 153 -1.30 -9.04 3.46
CA ALA A 153 -0.20 -8.35 4.13
C ALA A 153 0.37 -9.20 5.29
N ALA A 154 -0.49 -9.84 6.09
CA ALA A 154 -0.05 -10.77 7.13
C ALA A 154 0.69 -11.98 6.54
N GLN A 155 0.23 -12.51 5.40
CA GLN A 155 0.90 -13.61 4.72
C GLN A 155 2.29 -13.22 4.20
N GLU A 156 2.47 -12.04 3.59
CA GLU A 156 3.81 -11.56 3.21
C GLU A 156 4.73 -11.51 4.43
N ALA A 157 4.22 -11.00 5.56
CA ALA A 157 5.00 -10.88 6.79
C ALA A 157 5.42 -12.24 7.35
N ILE A 158 4.48 -13.18 7.46
CA ILE A 158 4.78 -14.55 7.93
C ILE A 158 5.79 -15.22 7.00
N ASN A 159 5.58 -15.14 5.68
CA ASN A 159 6.50 -15.74 4.73
C ASN A 159 7.91 -15.16 4.84
N TYR A 160 8.03 -13.85 5.05
CA TYR A 160 9.33 -13.22 5.30
C TYR A 160 10.01 -13.78 6.55
N LEU A 161 9.27 -13.85 7.65
CA LEU A 161 9.82 -14.28 8.93
C LEU A 161 10.25 -15.75 8.91
N VAL A 162 9.58 -16.60 8.11
CA VAL A 162 9.90 -18.04 8.02
C VAL A 162 10.95 -18.33 6.94
N TYR A 163 10.87 -17.68 5.78
CA TYR A 163 11.65 -18.04 4.59
C TYR A 163 12.56 -16.92 4.06
N GLY A 164 12.61 -15.77 4.73
CA GLY A 164 13.34 -14.58 4.28
C GLY A 164 12.76 -13.98 3.00
N GLU A 165 13.61 -13.31 2.22
CA GLU A 165 13.22 -12.66 0.95
C GLU A 165 12.64 -13.64 -0.09
N GLU A 166 13.02 -14.91 -0.04
CA GLU A 166 12.50 -15.95 -0.95
C GLU A 166 11.03 -16.30 -0.67
N GLY A 167 10.55 -16.05 0.56
CA GLY A 167 9.14 -16.26 0.91
C GLY A 167 8.19 -15.17 0.40
N ILE A 168 8.72 -13.99 0.07
CA ILE A 168 7.91 -12.85 -0.36
C ILE A 168 7.34 -13.11 -1.75
N ILE A 169 6.01 -13.09 -1.86
CA ILE A 169 5.30 -13.34 -3.13
C ILE A 169 5.27 -12.06 -3.96
N ALA A 170 5.03 -10.91 -3.33
CA ALA A 170 4.76 -9.64 -4.00
C ALA A 170 5.94 -8.65 -3.88
N LYS A 171 7.14 -9.04 -4.31
CA LYS A 171 8.35 -8.19 -4.25
C LYS A 171 8.22 -7.00 -5.20
N ALA A 172 8.19 -5.77 -4.68
CA ALA A 172 8.19 -4.57 -5.49
C ALA A 172 9.31 -4.62 -6.57
N PRO A 173 9.04 -4.21 -7.83
CA PRO A 173 7.85 -3.50 -8.30
C PRO A 173 6.63 -4.38 -8.56
N ASP A 174 6.61 -5.66 -8.20
CA ASP A 174 5.43 -6.51 -8.37
C ASP A 174 4.44 -6.33 -7.20
N ALA A 175 3.15 -6.59 -7.47
CA ALA A 175 2.10 -6.54 -6.45
C ALA A 175 1.08 -7.67 -6.61
N ARG A 176 0.52 -8.11 -5.49
CA ARG A 176 -0.70 -8.90 -5.46
C ARG A 176 -1.90 -7.99 -5.59
N ILE A 177 -2.66 -8.16 -6.68
CA ILE A 177 -3.88 -7.40 -6.95
C ILE A 177 -5.06 -8.36 -6.92
N TYR A 178 -6.11 -7.95 -6.23
CA TYR A 178 -7.35 -8.69 -6.18
C TYR A 178 -8.49 -7.77 -6.55
N ASP A 179 -9.22 -8.09 -7.62
CA ASP A 179 -10.37 -7.32 -8.12
C ASP A 179 -11.62 -8.19 -8.04
N LEU A 180 -12.59 -7.73 -7.26
CA LEU A 180 -13.74 -8.52 -6.82
C LEU A 180 -14.96 -8.41 -7.76
N GLU A 181 -14.87 -7.62 -8.83
CA GLU A 181 -15.99 -7.39 -9.77
C GLU A 181 -15.81 -8.11 -11.12
N GLY A 182 -14.74 -8.88 -11.32
CA GLY A 182 -14.30 -9.37 -12.64
C GLY A 182 -14.48 -10.85 -12.99
N LYS A 183 -15.30 -11.65 -12.28
CA LYS A 183 -15.39 -13.13 -12.31
C LYS A 183 -14.33 -13.84 -11.44
N VAL A 184 -14.61 -14.06 -10.14
CA VAL A 184 -13.70 -14.84 -9.27
C VAL A 184 -14.46 -15.66 -8.21
N PHE A 185 -15.52 -16.39 -8.59
CA PHE A 185 -16.08 -17.42 -7.68
C PHE A 185 -16.47 -18.74 -8.33
N GLU A 186 -16.49 -18.88 -9.67
CA GLU A 186 -16.88 -20.16 -10.29
C GLU A 186 -15.73 -21.01 -10.83
N ASP A 187 -14.49 -20.51 -10.93
CA ASP A 187 -13.35 -21.38 -11.20
C ASP A 187 -12.15 -21.05 -10.31
N LEU A 188 -11.96 -21.96 -9.35
CA LEU A 188 -10.84 -22.21 -8.46
C LEU A 188 -9.46 -21.69 -8.91
N GLY A 189 -8.78 -21.06 -7.97
CA GLY A 189 -7.32 -21.11 -7.89
C GLY A 189 -6.71 -19.91 -7.20
N ILE A 190 -5.89 -20.17 -6.18
CA ILE A 190 -4.91 -19.26 -5.58
C ILE A 190 -3.82 -18.84 -6.60
N ALA A 191 -4.14 -18.83 -7.90
CA ALA A 191 -3.24 -18.75 -9.04
C ALA A 191 -3.69 -17.64 -9.99
N GLN A 192 -3.79 -16.40 -9.51
CA GLN A 192 -3.77 -15.22 -10.37
C GLN A 192 -3.40 -13.94 -9.61
N SER A 193 -2.49 -14.05 -8.62
CA SER A 193 -1.59 -12.94 -8.31
C SER A 193 -0.71 -12.71 -9.54
N GLN A 194 -1.27 -12.07 -10.57
CA GLN A 194 -0.48 -11.62 -11.69
C GLN A 194 0.55 -10.66 -11.09
N ASN A 195 1.82 -11.00 -11.25
CA ASN A 195 2.97 -10.12 -11.03
C ASN A 195 2.86 -8.97 -12.03
N VAL A 196 1.94 -8.05 -11.76
CA VAL A 196 1.76 -6.82 -12.51
C VAL A 196 2.69 -5.83 -11.85
N LYS A 197 3.57 -5.21 -12.65
CA LYS A 197 4.36 -4.06 -12.19
C LYS A 197 3.40 -3.05 -11.58
N ILE A 198 3.63 -2.61 -10.35
CA ILE A 198 2.85 -1.62 -9.60
C ILE A 198 2.57 -0.39 -10.47
N THR A 199 3.54 -0.01 -11.29
CA THR A 199 3.35 1.02 -12.33
C THR A 199 2.25 0.63 -13.31
N GLU A 200 2.27 -0.53 -13.98
CA GLU A 200 1.17 -0.91 -14.89
C GLU A 200 -0.20 -1.10 -14.19
N ALA A 201 -0.20 -1.51 -12.92
CA ALA A 201 -1.43 -1.68 -12.11
C ALA A 201 -2.08 -0.36 -11.66
N ILE A 202 -1.26 0.68 -11.50
CA ILE A 202 -1.66 2.01 -11.02
C ILE A 202 -1.69 3.03 -12.18
N VAL A 203 -0.95 2.77 -13.26
CA VAL A 203 -0.65 3.68 -14.38
C VAL A 203 -1.23 3.20 -15.72
N LYS A 204 -1.95 2.06 -15.83
CA LYS A 204 -2.79 1.78 -17.02
C LYS A 204 -4.04 2.68 -17.11
N ASP A 205 -3.80 4.00 -17.03
CA ASP A 205 -4.54 5.07 -17.71
C ASP A 205 -3.87 6.48 -17.65
N VAL A 206 -2.59 6.61 -17.26
CA VAL A 206 -1.90 7.93 -17.24
C VAL A 206 -0.87 8.11 -18.38
N LEU A 207 -0.93 7.29 -19.43
CA LEU A 207 -0.34 7.63 -20.73
C LEU A 207 -1.31 7.24 -21.86
N LYS A 208 -2.21 8.16 -22.24
CA LYS A 208 -2.91 8.07 -23.54
C LYS A 208 -1.89 8.09 -24.70
N PRO A 209 -2.23 7.48 -25.84
CA PRO A 209 -1.29 6.79 -26.71
C PRO A 209 -0.36 7.78 -27.42
N LYS A 210 0.94 7.54 -27.32
CA LYS A 210 1.87 7.97 -28.38
C LYS A 210 2.25 6.73 -29.17
N ASN A 211 1.69 6.68 -30.38
CA ASN A 211 2.07 5.81 -31.48
C ASN A 211 3.47 5.23 -31.36
N LYS A 212 3.59 3.89 -31.34
CA LYS A 212 4.55 3.15 -32.16
C LYS A 212 4.34 1.64 -32.02
N ILE A 213 3.96 1.06 -33.15
CA ILE A 213 4.24 -0.31 -33.62
C ILE A 213 5.55 -0.83 -33.03
N TYR A 214 5.60 -2.05 -32.49
CA TYR A 214 6.66 -3.03 -32.81
C TYR A 214 6.21 -4.46 -32.55
N ARG A 215 6.74 -5.33 -33.41
CA ARG A 215 6.32 -6.67 -33.78
C ARG A 215 6.64 -7.73 -32.70
N ARG A 216 5.83 -8.79 -32.74
CA ARG A 216 6.09 -10.13 -32.18
C ARG A 216 7.53 -10.58 -32.42
N PHE A 217 8.13 -11.16 -31.39
CA PHE A 217 8.70 -12.50 -31.44
C PHE A 217 8.25 -13.24 -30.17
#